data_AF-A0A251Q6I4-F1
#
_entry.id   AF-A0A251Q6I4-F1
#
_cell.length_a   1.000
_cell.length_b   1.000
_cell.length_c   1.000
_cell.angle_alpha   90.00
_cell.angle_beta   90.00
_cell.angle_gamma   90.00
#
_symmetry.space_group_name_H-M   'P 1'
#
loop_
_entity.id
_entity.type
_entity.pdbx_description
1 polymer ?
#
loop_
_entity_poly.entity_id
_entity_poly.type
_entity_poly.pdbx_seq_one_letter_code
_entity_poly.pdbx_strand_id
1 'polypeptide(L)'
;MSTINTSKTHISTMVKGSFGYLDPEYYKRQRLTEKSDVYSFGVVLCEVLCARPAVMHNAELRQINLAEWAKSCHRDGELDQIIDPSIRGEIEIQSLNKFVEIAMSCMNDSGIERPSMNDVVKGLELAFQLHRNCFERSNEVAFNNDSAAATNESIQCISETIFSEINDPNGR
;
A
#
# COMPACT_ATOMS: atom_id res chain seq x y z
N MET A 1 -36.16 -24.82 -13.92
CA MET A 1 -35.34 -23.84 -14.65
C MET A 1 -34.65 -22.96 -13.62
N SER A 2 -33.39 -23.26 -13.29
CA SER A 2 -32.63 -22.49 -12.30
C SER A 2 -31.73 -21.50 -13.03
N THR A 3 -32.16 -20.24 -13.13
CA THR A 3 -31.31 -19.14 -13.59
C THR A 3 -30.85 -18.35 -12.38
N ILE A 4 -29.75 -18.78 -11.77
CA ILE A 4 -28.99 -17.94 -10.84
C ILE A 4 -28.16 -16.99 -11.69
N ASN A 5 -28.67 -15.78 -11.92
CA ASN A 5 -27.89 -14.70 -12.50
C ASN A 5 -27.19 -13.96 -11.35
N THR A 6 -25.96 -14.37 -11.02
CA THR A 6 -25.16 -13.75 -9.95
C THR A 6 -23.91 -13.11 -10.51
N SER A 7 -24.04 -11.85 -10.90
CA SER A 7 -22.97 -10.86 -10.82
C SER A 7 -23.37 -9.80 -9.78
N LYS A 8 -23.44 -10.21 -8.51
CA LYS A 8 -23.67 -9.29 -7.39
C LYS A 8 -22.38 -8.52 -7.12
N THR A 9 -22.23 -7.35 -7.72
CA THR A 9 -21.07 -6.44 -7.54
C THR A 9 -21.08 -5.70 -6.21
N HIS A 10 -22.13 -5.86 -5.40
CA HIS A 10 -22.29 -5.20 -4.12
C HIS A 10 -23.24 -5.96 -3.19
N ILE A 11 -23.11 -5.69 -1.89
CA ILE A 11 -24.06 -6.14 -0.86
C ILE A 11 -24.65 -4.90 -0.19
N SER A 12 -25.98 -4.76 -0.21
CA SER A 12 -26.69 -3.73 0.56
C SER A 12 -26.93 -4.25 1.97
N THR A 13 -26.30 -3.65 2.98
CA THR A 13 -26.41 -4.08 4.39
C THR A 13 -26.42 -2.89 5.35
N MET A 14 -26.80 -3.11 6.60
CA MET A 14 -26.50 -2.15 7.67
C MET A 14 -24.99 -1.90 7.72
N VAL A 15 -24.59 -0.64 7.80
CA VAL A 15 -23.16 -0.27 7.92
C VAL A 15 -22.54 -0.99 9.12
N LYS A 16 -21.52 -1.79 8.83
CA LYS A 16 -20.68 -2.52 9.78
C LYS A 16 -19.23 -2.27 9.38
N GLY A 17 -18.33 -2.06 10.34
CA GLY A 17 -16.91 -1.88 10.09
C GLY A 17 -16.17 -1.31 11.29
N SER A 18 -14.84 -1.34 11.21
CA SER A 18 -13.96 -0.75 12.23
C SER A 18 -13.75 0.73 11.91
N PHE A 19 -13.98 1.59 12.91
CA PHE A 19 -13.75 3.04 12.78
C PHE A 19 -12.28 3.30 12.41
N GLY A 20 -12.05 4.20 11.44
CA GLY A 20 -10.72 4.45 10.85
C GLY A 20 -10.51 3.81 9.47
N TYR A 21 -11.07 2.63 9.24
CA TYR A 21 -10.92 1.88 7.97
C TYR A 21 -12.14 1.99 7.06
N LEU A 22 -13.23 2.57 7.56
CA LEU A 22 -14.52 2.54 6.89
C LEU A 22 -14.50 3.38 5.60
N ASP A 23 -14.76 2.71 4.48
CA ASP A 23 -14.93 3.35 3.18
C ASP A 23 -16.04 4.43 3.22
N PRO A 24 -15.71 5.70 2.89
CA PRO A 24 -16.69 6.79 2.91
C PRO A 24 -17.79 6.62 1.87
N GLU A 25 -17.54 5.94 0.75
CA GLU A 25 -18.56 5.63 -0.26
C GLU A 25 -19.51 4.55 0.24
N TYR A 26 -18.98 3.48 0.84
CA TYR A 26 -19.80 2.45 1.48
C TYR A 26 -20.67 3.05 2.58
N TYR A 27 -20.11 3.91 3.45
CA TYR A 27 -20.86 4.59 4.49
C TYR A 27 -22.03 5.40 3.93
N LYS A 28 -21.78 6.19 2.88
CA LYS A 28 -22.79 7.06 2.25
C LYS A 28 -23.85 6.28 1.49
N ARG A 29 -23.45 5.23 0.75
CA ARG A 29 -24.32 4.50 -0.19
C ARG A 29 -24.92 3.23 0.39
N GLN A 30 -24.44 2.76 1.54
CA GLN A 30 -24.78 1.47 2.17
C GLN A 30 -24.55 0.27 1.24
N ARG A 31 -23.63 0.40 0.27
CA ARG A 31 -23.27 -0.65 -0.71
C ARG A 31 -21.84 -1.07 -0.48
N LEU A 32 -21.65 -2.24 0.12
CA LEU A 32 -20.34 -2.84 0.30
C LEU A 32 -19.88 -3.42 -1.03
N THR A 33 -18.66 -3.12 -1.45
CA THR A 33 -18.06 -3.60 -2.70
C THR A 33 -16.62 -4.04 -2.46
N GLU A 34 -16.01 -4.75 -3.41
CA GLU A 34 -14.57 -5.04 -3.39
C GLU A 34 -13.72 -3.76 -3.26
N LYS A 35 -14.22 -2.61 -3.76
CA LYS A 35 -13.53 -1.33 -3.64
C LYS A 35 -13.51 -0.80 -2.21
N SER A 36 -14.43 -1.24 -1.35
CA SER A 36 -14.43 -0.91 0.07
C SER A 36 -13.28 -1.58 0.82
N ASP A 37 -12.91 -2.80 0.39
CA ASP A 37 -11.73 -3.50 0.89
C ASP A 37 -10.45 -2.81 0.40
N VAL A 38 -10.41 -2.36 -0.88
CA VAL A 38 -9.30 -1.57 -1.41
C VAL A 38 -9.05 -0.29 -0.59
N TYR A 39 -10.13 0.42 -0.21
CA TYR A 39 -10.00 1.60 0.65
C TYR A 39 -9.38 1.24 2.01
N SER A 40 -9.92 0.21 2.66
CA SER A 40 -9.45 -0.25 3.97
C SER A 40 -7.97 -0.67 3.91
N PHE A 41 -7.57 -1.33 2.82
CA PHE A 41 -6.17 -1.69 2.58
C PHE A 41 -5.27 -0.45 2.39
N GLY A 42 -5.75 0.59 1.71
CA GLY A 42 -5.06 1.88 1.62
C GLY A 42 -4.77 2.51 2.99
N VAL A 43 -5.71 2.39 3.93
CA VAL A 43 -5.50 2.82 5.33
C VAL A 43 -4.39 2.00 5.99
N VAL A 44 -4.38 0.67 5.81
CA VAL A 44 -3.31 -0.20 6.32
C VAL A 44 -1.94 0.18 5.75
N LEU A 45 -1.85 0.52 4.46
CA LEU A 45 -0.60 1.02 3.88
C LEU A 45 -0.10 2.30 4.57
N CYS A 46 -1.01 3.20 4.96
CA CYS A 46 -0.64 4.36 5.77
C CYS A 46 -0.17 3.97 7.18
N GLU A 47 -0.80 2.98 7.82
CA GLU A 47 -0.33 2.48 9.13
C GLU A 47 1.09 1.93 9.04
N VAL A 48 1.39 1.17 7.99
CA VAL A 48 2.74 0.63 7.72
C VAL A 48 3.75 1.77 7.54
N LEU A 49 3.41 2.80 6.75
CA LEU A 49 4.33 3.91 6.47
C LEU A 49 4.54 4.83 7.69
N CYS A 50 3.51 5.02 8.52
CA CYS A 50 3.52 5.99 9.60
C CYS A 50 3.78 5.36 10.98
N ALA A 51 3.83 4.03 11.07
CA ALA A 51 3.86 3.26 12.32
C ALA A 51 2.82 3.74 13.35
N ARG A 52 1.63 4.11 12.85
CA ARG A 52 0.58 4.79 13.61
C ARG A 52 -0.74 4.06 13.42
N PRO A 53 -1.56 3.86 14.49
CA PRO A 53 -2.88 3.27 14.33
C PRO A 53 -3.81 4.16 13.48
N ALA A 54 -4.74 3.53 12.76
CA ALA A 54 -5.72 4.23 11.91
C ALA A 54 -6.54 5.30 12.65
N VAL A 55 -6.71 5.14 13.97
CA VAL A 55 -7.39 6.09 14.85
C VAL A 55 -6.53 6.37 16.08
N MET A 56 -6.23 7.65 16.33
CA MET A 56 -5.49 8.10 17.51
C MET A 56 -6.32 9.09 18.32
N HIS A 57 -6.92 8.62 19.41
CA HIS A 57 -7.87 9.40 20.22
C HIS A 57 -7.26 10.58 21.00
N ASN A 58 -5.95 10.54 21.26
CA ASN A 58 -5.22 11.56 22.01
C ASN A 58 -4.46 12.56 21.11
N ALA A 59 -4.74 12.58 19.81
CA ALA A 59 -4.12 13.50 18.86
C ALA A 59 -4.94 14.77 18.65
N GLU A 60 -4.33 15.78 18.01
CA GLU A 60 -5.05 16.92 17.47
C GLU A 60 -6.15 16.48 16.51
N LEU A 61 -7.25 17.23 16.44
CA LEU A 61 -8.45 16.87 15.66
C LEU A 61 -8.14 16.43 14.23
N ARG A 62 -7.25 17.16 13.54
CA ARG A 62 -6.84 16.87 12.14
C ARG A 62 -6.09 15.54 11.99
N GLN A 63 -5.50 15.03 13.07
CA GLN A 63 -4.67 13.83 13.05
C GLN A 63 -5.40 12.59 13.60
N ILE A 64 -6.60 12.74 14.20
CA ILE A 64 -7.30 11.62 14.81
C ILE A 64 -7.52 10.48 13.81
N ASN A 65 -7.92 10.79 12.58
CA ASN A 65 -8.07 9.82 11.51
C ASN A 65 -6.81 9.82 10.63
N LEU A 66 -6.10 8.70 10.59
CA LEU A 66 -4.85 8.58 9.84
C LEU A 66 -5.05 8.79 8.33
N ALA A 67 -6.11 8.22 7.76
CA ALA A 67 -6.38 8.31 6.32
C ALA A 67 -6.61 9.76 5.88
N GLU A 68 -7.41 10.52 6.63
CA GLU A 68 -7.67 11.93 6.36
C GLU A 68 -6.42 12.79 6.57
N TRP A 69 -5.66 12.52 7.63
CA TRP A 69 -4.41 13.22 7.89
C TRP A 69 -3.38 12.98 6.79
N ALA A 70 -3.18 11.72 6.40
CA ALA A 70 -2.25 11.34 5.35
C ALA A 70 -2.62 11.95 3.99
N LYS A 71 -3.91 11.93 3.61
CA LYS A 71 -4.41 12.64 2.42
C LYS A 71 -4.11 14.13 2.46
N SER A 72 -4.28 14.75 3.63
CA SER A 72 -4.01 16.18 3.79
C SER A 72 -2.51 16.47 3.63
N CYS A 73 -1.64 15.72 4.31
CA CYS A 73 -0.19 15.87 4.18
C CYS A 73 0.28 15.60 2.74
N HIS A 74 -0.30 14.64 2.03
CA HIS A 74 0.00 14.42 0.61
C HIS A 74 -0.34 15.63 -0.26
N ARG A 75 -1.53 16.21 -0.10
CA ARG A 75 -1.96 17.39 -0.84
C ARG A 75 -1.12 18.63 -0.51
N ASP A 76 -0.72 18.77 0.75
CA ASP A 76 0.00 19.93 1.25
C ASP A 76 1.53 19.81 1.04
N GLY A 77 2.02 18.66 0.54
CA GLY A 77 3.45 18.42 0.31
C GLY A 77 4.25 18.09 1.58
N GLU A 78 3.57 17.67 2.64
CA GLU A 78 4.09 17.50 4.00
C GLU A 78 4.28 16.03 4.40
N LEU A 79 4.41 15.12 3.43
CA LEU A 79 4.48 13.67 3.70
C LEU A 79 5.66 13.28 4.60
N ASP A 80 6.79 13.97 4.52
CA ASP A 80 7.92 13.68 5.41
C ASP A 80 7.53 13.74 6.89
N GLN A 81 6.57 14.59 7.26
CA GLN A 81 6.14 14.77 8.64
C GLN A 81 5.43 13.53 9.22
N ILE A 82 4.81 12.71 8.37
CA ILE A 82 3.99 11.57 8.80
C ILE A 82 4.72 10.23 8.72
N ILE A 83 5.83 10.16 7.98
CA ILE A 83 6.64 8.94 7.84
C ILE A 83 7.23 8.58 9.20
N ASP A 84 7.16 7.29 9.54
CA ASP A 84 7.77 6.74 10.75
C ASP A 84 9.24 7.21 10.84
N PRO A 85 9.62 7.90 11.92
CA PRO A 85 10.99 8.34 12.13
C PRO A 85 12.03 7.21 12.03
N SER A 86 11.65 5.96 12.29
CA SER A 86 12.55 4.80 12.26
C SER A 86 13.03 4.43 10.85
N ILE A 87 12.24 4.74 9.82
CA ILE A 87 12.55 4.45 8.41
C ILE A 87 12.77 5.72 7.58
N ARG A 88 12.61 6.89 8.19
CA ARG A 88 12.77 8.18 7.52
C ARG A 88 14.21 8.35 7.03
N GLY A 89 14.37 8.64 5.75
CA GLY A 89 15.68 8.80 5.11
C GLY A 89 16.35 7.48 4.71
N GLU A 90 15.78 6.34 5.11
CA GLU A 90 16.24 5.01 4.66
C GLU A 90 15.53 4.57 3.37
N ILE A 91 14.32 5.10 3.12
CA ILE A 91 13.52 4.78 1.94
C ILE A 91 13.99 5.58 0.72
N GLU A 92 14.22 4.86 -0.38
CA GLU A 92 14.49 5.44 -1.68
C GLU A 92 13.29 6.27 -2.18
N ILE A 93 13.56 7.47 -2.69
CA ILE A 93 12.52 8.47 -2.97
C ILE A 93 11.51 8.03 -4.04
N GLN A 94 11.93 7.32 -5.09
CA GLN A 94 11.03 6.84 -6.14
C GLN A 94 10.13 5.72 -5.63
N SER A 95 10.67 4.82 -4.79
CA SER A 95 9.94 3.78 -4.09
C SER A 95 8.89 4.37 -3.17
N LEU A 96 9.29 5.33 -2.32
CA LEU A 96 8.38 6.04 -1.43
C LEU A 96 7.26 6.74 -2.20
N ASN A 97 7.60 7.46 -3.28
CA ASN A 97 6.62 8.12 -4.12
C ASN A 97 5.63 7.12 -4.73
N LYS A 98 6.12 5.98 -5.22
CA LYS A 98 5.24 4.95 -5.79
C LYS A 98 4.34 4.32 -4.73
N PHE A 99 4.88 4.02 -3.55
CA PHE A 99 4.10 3.49 -2.43
C PHE A 99 2.98 4.44 -2.00
N VAL A 100 3.32 5.73 -1.84
CA VAL A 100 2.35 6.77 -1.49
C VAL A 100 1.29 6.93 -2.58
N GLU A 101 1.68 6.96 -3.86
CA GLU A 101 0.75 7.05 -4.99
C GLU A 101 -0.30 5.92 -4.94
N ILE A 102 0.14 4.69 -4.66
CA ILE A 102 -0.76 3.53 -4.52
C ILE A 102 -1.66 3.68 -3.31
N ALA A 103 -1.13 4.04 -2.14
CA ALA A 103 -1.92 4.23 -0.92
C ALA A 103 -3.00 5.32 -1.10
N MET A 104 -2.65 6.46 -1.69
CA MET A 104 -3.58 7.56 -1.95
C MET A 104 -4.67 7.17 -2.96
N SER A 105 -4.29 6.44 -4.02
CA SER A 105 -5.24 5.93 -5.02
C SER A 105 -6.21 4.91 -4.42
N CYS A 106 -5.75 4.03 -3.53
CA CYS A 106 -6.61 3.09 -2.80
C CYS A 106 -7.63 3.81 -1.93
N MET A 107 -7.22 4.89 -1.26
CA MET A 107 -8.08 5.67 -0.38
C MET A 107 -8.94 6.71 -1.10
N ASN A 108 -9.03 6.71 -2.44
CA ASN A 108 -9.87 7.68 -3.14
C ASN A 108 -11.33 7.63 -2.64
N ASP A 109 -11.98 8.79 -2.50
CA ASP A 109 -13.37 8.87 -2.04
C ASP A 109 -14.35 8.23 -3.04
N SER A 110 -13.97 8.18 -4.32
CA SER A 110 -14.71 7.55 -5.41
C SER A 110 -14.17 6.14 -5.66
N GLY A 111 -14.95 5.11 -5.33
CA GLY A 111 -14.55 3.70 -5.48
C GLY A 111 -14.27 3.29 -6.93
N ILE A 112 -14.84 3.98 -7.92
CA ILE A 112 -14.53 3.73 -9.34
C ILE A 112 -13.11 4.18 -9.71
N GLU A 113 -12.55 5.16 -9.02
CA GLU A 113 -11.19 5.67 -9.24
C GLU A 113 -10.14 4.84 -8.49
N ARG A 114 -10.57 4.02 -7.52
CA ARG A 114 -9.67 3.10 -6.82
C ARG A 114 -9.14 2.02 -7.76
N PRO A 115 -7.87 1.63 -7.66
CA PRO A 115 -7.31 0.52 -8.42
C PRO A 115 -8.00 -0.82 -8.09
N SER A 116 -7.81 -1.83 -8.93
CA SER A 116 -8.10 -3.21 -8.53
C SER A 116 -7.00 -3.71 -7.58
N MET A 117 -7.29 -4.70 -6.72
CA MET A 117 -6.25 -5.28 -5.87
C MET A 117 -5.07 -5.87 -6.67
N ASN A 118 -5.30 -6.34 -7.90
CA ASN A 118 -4.22 -6.76 -8.80
C ASN A 118 -3.29 -5.60 -9.18
N ASP A 119 -3.85 -4.42 -9.45
CA ASP A 119 -3.05 -3.23 -9.76
C ASP A 119 -2.32 -2.71 -8.52
N VAL A 120 -2.93 -2.85 -7.34
CA VAL A 120 -2.27 -2.55 -6.06
C VAL A 120 -1.03 -3.42 -5.86
N VAL A 121 -1.14 -4.73 -6.05
CA VAL A 121 0.01 -5.66 -5.93
C VAL A 121 1.11 -5.28 -6.91
N LYS A 122 0.80 -5.09 -8.20
CA LYS A 122 1.78 -4.65 -9.20
C LYS A 122 2.44 -3.33 -8.85
N GLY A 123 1.67 -2.39 -8.30
CA GLY A 123 2.17 -1.10 -7.85
C GLY A 123 3.17 -1.22 -6.69
N LEU A 124 2.88 -2.10 -5.72
CA LEU A 124 3.76 -2.38 -4.59
C LEU A 124 5.01 -3.16 -5.01
N GLU A 125 4.90 -4.11 -5.93
CA GLU A 125 6.05 -4.80 -6.53
C GLU A 125 6.98 -3.81 -7.23
N LEU A 126 6.43 -2.85 -7.98
CA LEU A 126 7.22 -1.80 -8.60
C LEU A 126 7.90 -0.92 -7.55
N ALA A 127 7.19 -0.51 -6.49
CA ALA A 127 7.79 0.26 -5.40
C ALA A 127 8.96 -0.50 -4.75
N PHE A 128 8.81 -1.81 -4.54
CA PHE A 128 9.88 -2.67 -4.03
C PHE A 128 11.09 -2.74 -4.98
N GLN A 129 10.86 -2.92 -6.28
CA GLN A 129 11.92 -2.94 -7.29
C GLN A 129 12.68 -1.62 -7.35
N LEU A 130 11.98 -0.48 -7.29
CA LEU A 130 12.61 0.85 -7.28
C LEU A 130 13.57 1.01 -6.08
N HIS A 131 13.17 0.50 -4.91
CA HIS A 131 14.02 0.51 -3.72
C HIS A 131 15.26 -0.37 -3.90
N ARG A 132 15.07 -1.62 -4.35
CA ARG A 132 16.15 -2.59 -4.56
C ARG A 132 17.16 -2.10 -5.61
N ASN A 133 16.68 -1.61 -6.74
CA ASN A 133 17.54 -1.15 -7.84
C ASN A 133 18.43 0.04 -7.41
N CYS A 134 18.00 0.82 -6.41
CA CYS A 134 18.87 1.86 -5.85
C CYS A 134 20.02 1.30 -5.00
N PHE A 135 19.83 0.19 -4.29
CA PHE A 135 20.94 -0.51 -3.63
C PHE A 135 21.92 -1.09 -4.64
N GLU A 136 21.42 -1.65 -5.74
CA GLU A 136 22.27 -2.18 -6.82
C GLU A 136 23.08 -1.06 -7.51
N ARG A 137 22.47 0.12 -7.79
CA ARG A 137 23.21 1.29 -8.29
C ARG A 137 24.26 1.80 -7.31
N SER A 138 23.95 1.89 -6.02
CA SER A 138 24.91 2.31 -4.99
C SER A 138 26.10 1.35 -4.90
N ASN A 139 25.86 0.05 -5.09
CA ASN A 139 26.92 -0.95 -5.21
C ASN A 139 27.71 -0.80 -6.52
N GLU A 140 27.07 -0.59 -7.67
CA GLU A 140 27.78 -0.34 -8.93
C GLU A 140 28.69 0.90 -8.88
N VAL A 141 28.27 1.97 -8.18
CA VAL A 141 29.13 3.14 -7.96
C VAL A 141 30.33 2.80 -7.07
N ALA A 142 30.18 1.89 -6.09
CA ALA A 142 31.27 1.39 -5.26
C ALA A 142 32.17 0.35 -5.97
N PHE A 143 31.62 -0.40 -6.94
CA PHE A 143 32.30 -1.45 -7.72
C PHE A 143 32.91 -0.97 -9.03
N ASN A 144 32.88 0.34 -9.33
CA ASN A 144 33.74 0.92 -10.38
C ASN A 144 35.25 0.84 -10.04
N ASN A 145 35.61 0.16 -8.96
CA ASN A 145 36.98 -0.22 -8.63
C ASN A 145 37.26 -1.74 -8.70
N ASP A 146 36.36 -2.62 -9.12
CA ASP A 146 36.72 -3.94 -9.72
C ASP A 146 35.48 -4.75 -10.16
N SER A 147 35.56 -5.31 -11.37
CA SER A 147 34.52 -5.96 -12.16
C SER A 147 33.95 -7.28 -11.60
N ALA A 148 32.61 -7.40 -11.52
CA ALA A 148 31.84 -8.59 -11.94
C ALA A 148 30.32 -8.30 -11.88
N ALA A 149 29.66 -8.24 -13.05
CA ALA A 149 28.23 -7.99 -13.19
C ALA A 149 27.40 -9.26 -12.88
N ALA A 150 26.45 -9.18 -11.94
CA ALA A 150 25.45 -10.22 -11.72
C ALA A 150 24.38 -10.16 -12.83
N THR A 151 24.12 -11.29 -13.50
CA THR A 151 23.18 -11.38 -14.63
C THR A 151 21.73 -11.60 -14.17
N ASN A 152 20.79 -11.20 -15.04
CA ASN A 152 19.33 -11.25 -14.88
C ASN A 152 18.75 -12.61 -14.40
N GLU A 153 19.41 -13.73 -14.73
CA GLU A 153 19.02 -15.07 -14.22
C GLU A 153 19.10 -15.19 -12.70
N SER A 154 20.01 -14.46 -12.07
CA SER A 154 20.17 -14.45 -10.60
C SER A 154 18.98 -13.76 -9.92
N ILE A 155 18.34 -12.81 -10.59
CA ILE A 155 17.20 -12.03 -10.06
C ILE A 155 15.92 -12.86 -10.05
N GLN A 156 15.69 -13.65 -11.11
CA GLN A 156 14.57 -14.59 -11.19
C GLN A 156 14.64 -15.63 -10.06
N CYS A 157 15.83 -16.18 -9.81
CA CYS A 157 16.07 -17.19 -8.78
C CYS A 157 15.80 -16.67 -7.36
N ILE A 158 16.17 -15.41 -7.07
CA ILE A 158 15.92 -14.79 -5.76
C ILE A 158 14.41 -14.55 -5.53
N SER A 159 13.68 -14.11 -6.56
CA SER A 159 12.23 -13.92 -6.48
C SER A 159 11.52 -15.24 -6.14
N GLU A 160 11.87 -16.32 -6.85
CA GLU A 160 11.32 -17.66 -6.59
C GLU A 160 11.67 -18.19 -5.19
N THR A 161 12.84 -17.85 -4.67
CA THR A 161 13.27 -18.24 -3.31
C THR A 161 12.48 -17.49 -2.21
N ILE A 162 12.25 -16.19 -2.36
CA ILE A 162 11.48 -15.42 -1.35
C ILE A 162 10.00 -15.85 -1.34
N PHE A 163 9.41 -16.08 -2.53
CA PHE A 163 8.02 -16.54 -2.61
C PHE A 163 7.82 -17.97 -2.08
N SER A 164 8.85 -18.82 -2.13
CA SER A 164 8.79 -20.16 -1.54
C SER A 164 8.95 -20.15 -0.02
N GLU A 165 9.78 -19.25 0.54
CA GLU A 165 9.89 -19.07 2.01
C GLU A 165 8.60 -18.53 2.64
N ILE A 166 7.84 -17.71 1.92
CA ILE A 166 6.55 -17.17 2.40
C ILE A 166 5.43 -18.22 2.35
N ASN A 167 5.52 -19.19 1.42
CA ASN A 167 4.50 -20.22 1.21
C ASN A 167 4.83 -21.57 1.85
N ASP A 168 5.87 -21.68 2.68
CA ASP A 168 6.14 -22.91 3.42
C ASP A 168 5.06 -23.10 4.52
N PRO A 169 4.18 -24.11 4.40
CA PRO A 169 3.12 -24.33 5.38
C PRO A 169 3.65 -24.90 6.70
N ASN A 170 4.95 -25.25 6.77
CA ASN A 170 5.65 -25.62 7.99
C ASN A 170 6.68 -24.53 8.32
N GLY A 171 6.22 -23.36 8.76
CA GLY A 171 7.09 -22.28 9.23
C GLY A 171 8.16 -22.76 10.22
N ARG A 172 9.30 -22.05 10.24
CA ARG A 172 10.35 -22.20 11.26
C ARG A 172 9.81 -22.06 12.68
#